data_AF-A0A8K0XVD6-F1
#
_entry.id   AF-A0A8K0XVD6-F1
#
_cell.length_a   1.000
_cell.length_b   1.000
_cell.length_c   1.000
_cell.angle_alpha   90.00
_cell.angle_beta   90.00
_cell.angle_gamma   90.00
#
_symmetry.space_group_name_H-M   'P 1'
#
loop_
_entity.id
_entity.type
_entity.pdbx_description
1 polymer ?
#
loop_
_entity_poly.entity_id
_entity_poly.type
_entity_poly.pdbx_seq_one_letter_code
_entity_poly.pdbx_strand_id
1 'polypeptide(L)'
;MASRECWDVFAVFISNHDKMVAIWCQKANDIVVWDYHVVLVVRPRLEPTLHQQDSGDNGSSDTNRNPESPESWIYDFDTRLPMPYRAAEYMMNSFPYAFQGKDVIDPRYVSLFRVVSIQDYLDHFASDRSHMIVRQTDAQLREEHEGEVADVLPGTIRYSSPPPLYPPLCGAKAREKGVGHNLMESFVSMRVAHAQDPLEGRKDPAVDSYGEVMDLYTFLGWVGVDTELRN
;
A
#
# COMPACT_ATOMS: atom_id res chain seq x y z
N MET A 1 4.93 -12.61 -31.96
CA MET A 1 4.20 -11.41 -31.53
C MET A 1 4.36 -11.29 -30.02
N ALA A 2 5.32 -10.49 -29.56
CA ALA A 2 5.40 -10.18 -28.13
C ALA A 2 4.32 -9.13 -27.85
N SER A 3 3.31 -9.48 -27.06
CA SER A 3 2.44 -8.48 -26.44
C SER A 3 3.36 -7.59 -25.60
N ARG A 4 3.64 -6.37 -26.07
CA ARG A 4 4.36 -5.39 -25.27
C ARG A 4 3.48 -5.09 -24.07
N GLU A 5 3.95 -5.45 -22.89
CA GLU A 5 3.24 -5.16 -21.63
C GLU A 5 3.16 -3.63 -21.48
N CYS A 6 1.99 -3.07 -21.77
CA CYS A 6 1.71 -1.65 -21.75
C CYS A 6 1.41 -1.09 -20.35
N TRP A 7 1.69 -1.89 -19.31
CA TRP A 7 1.36 -1.56 -17.93
C TRP A 7 2.57 -1.79 -17.01
N ASP A 8 2.72 -0.89 -16.05
CA ASP A 8 3.56 -1.04 -14.87
C ASP A 8 2.69 -1.43 -13.67
N VAL A 9 3.15 -2.39 -12.88
CA VAL A 9 2.40 -2.96 -11.75
C VAL A 9 3.17 -2.70 -10.47
N PHE A 10 2.45 -2.28 -9.43
CA PHE A 10 3.02 -1.88 -8.15
C PHE A 10 2.24 -2.49 -6.98
N ALA A 11 2.95 -2.94 -5.97
CA ALA A 11 2.38 -3.17 -4.65
C ALA A 11 2.48 -1.86 -3.86
N VAL A 12 1.35 -1.34 -3.38
CA VAL A 12 1.31 -0.10 -2.61
C VAL A 12 0.92 -0.41 -1.17
N PHE A 13 1.86 -0.18 -0.26
CA PHE A 13 1.63 -0.26 1.18
C PHE A 13 1.11 1.09 1.69
N ILE A 14 0.02 1.06 2.44
CA ILE A 14 -0.66 2.22 2.99
C ILE A 14 -0.55 2.13 4.50
N SER A 15 0.13 3.09 5.12
CA SER A 15 0.34 3.16 6.57
C SER A 15 0.77 4.58 6.93
N ASN A 16 1.19 4.82 8.16
CA ASN A 16 1.84 6.06 8.57
C ASN A 16 2.79 5.77 9.75
N HIS A 17 3.39 6.81 10.33
CA HIS A 17 4.35 6.64 11.42
C HIS A 17 3.74 5.99 12.68
N ASP A 18 2.44 6.21 12.90
CA ASP A 18 1.71 5.71 14.07
C ASP A 18 1.04 4.35 13.82
N LYS A 19 1.09 3.84 12.58
CA LYS A 19 0.33 2.65 12.14
C LYS A 19 -1.14 2.77 12.51
N MET A 20 -1.73 3.90 12.12
CA MET A 20 -3.16 4.16 12.27
C MET A 20 -3.61 4.93 11.04
N VAL A 21 -4.11 4.27 10.00
CA VAL A 21 -4.61 4.93 8.79
C VAL A 21 -6.09 4.68 8.61
N ALA A 22 -6.87 5.75 8.42
CA ALA A 22 -8.29 5.63 8.19
C ALA A 22 -8.59 5.43 6.70
N ILE A 23 -9.28 4.34 6.37
CA ILE A 23 -9.69 3.98 5.01
C ILE A 23 -11.20 3.75 5.00
N TRP A 24 -11.90 4.45 4.11
CA TRP A 24 -13.34 4.35 3.92
C TRP A 24 -13.71 3.20 2.98
N CYS A 25 -14.99 2.83 2.98
CA CYS A 25 -15.57 1.86 2.05
C CYS A 25 -14.92 0.46 2.13
N GLN A 26 -14.53 0.01 3.32
CA GLN A 26 -13.91 -1.30 3.54
C GLN A 26 -14.94 -2.37 3.94
N LYS A 27 -14.69 -3.65 3.67
CA LYS A 27 -15.64 -4.73 3.96
C LYS A 27 -15.90 -4.90 5.45
N ALA A 28 -14.89 -4.61 6.29
CA ALA A 28 -15.01 -4.77 7.73
C ALA A 28 -15.92 -3.72 8.39
N ASN A 29 -15.92 -2.47 7.90
CA ASN A 29 -16.79 -1.40 8.39
C ASN A 29 -16.80 -0.19 7.43
N ASP A 30 -17.68 0.79 7.64
CA ASP A 30 -17.73 2.03 6.85
C ASP A 30 -16.40 2.79 6.86
N ILE A 31 -15.75 2.84 8.01
CA ILE A 31 -14.40 3.39 8.21
C ILE A 31 -13.60 2.36 9.00
N VAL A 32 -12.42 2.00 8.52
CA VAL A 32 -11.50 1.10 9.22
C VAL A 32 -10.19 1.83 9.48
N VAL A 33 -9.71 1.75 10.72
CA VAL A 33 -8.37 2.21 11.08
C VAL A 33 -7.43 1.02 11.00
N TRP A 34 -6.62 0.98 9.95
CA TRP A 34 -5.63 -0.07 9.72
C TRP A 34 -4.29 0.30 10.35
N ASP A 35 -3.55 -0.71 10.81
CA ASP A 35 -2.12 -0.56 11.08
C ASP A 35 -1.34 -0.39 9.78
N TYR A 36 -1.65 -1.22 8.80
CA TYR A 36 -1.31 -1.02 7.41
C TYR A 36 -2.32 -1.72 6.50
N HIS A 37 -2.42 -1.26 5.26
CA HIS A 37 -3.18 -1.92 4.20
C HIS A 37 -2.33 -2.07 2.94
N VAL A 38 -2.67 -2.99 2.04
CA VAL A 38 -1.93 -3.20 0.79
C VAL A 38 -2.90 -3.29 -0.38
N VAL A 39 -2.63 -2.53 -1.43
CA VAL A 39 -3.38 -2.56 -2.70
C VAL A 39 -2.45 -2.78 -3.87
N LEU A 40 -2.96 -3.32 -4.98
CA LEU A 40 -2.24 -3.38 -6.24
C LEU A 40 -2.61 -2.16 -7.09
N VAL A 41 -1.62 -1.47 -7.63
CA VAL A 41 -1.84 -0.39 -8.61
C VAL A 41 -1.27 -0.78 -9.95
N VAL A 42 -2.07 -0.63 -11.00
CA VAL A 42 -1.69 -0.88 -12.39
C VAL A 42 -1.73 0.45 -13.13
N ARG A 43 -0.59 0.88 -13.68
CA ARG A 43 -0.42 2.16 -14.36
C ARG A 43 -0.01 1.95 -15.81
N PRO A 44 -0.51 2.77 -16.75
CA PRO A 44 -0.10 2.64 -18.14
C PRO A 44 1.35 3.11 -18.30
N ARG A 45 2.14 2.33 -19.05
CA ARG A 45 3.51 2.71 -19.41
C ARG A 45 3.42 3.82 -20.45
N LEU A 46 3.84 5.02 -20.09
CA LEU A 46 3.98 6.11 -21.07
C LEU A 46 5.12 5.75 -22.02
N GLU A 47 4.79 5.32 -23.23
CA GLU A 47 5.78 5.20 -24.31
C GLU A 47 6.34 6.61 -24.56
N PRO A 48 7.67 6.81 -24.57
CA PRO A 48 8.25 8.07 -25.00
C PRO A 48 7.79 8.31 -26.43
N THR A 49 6.99 9.35 -26.66
CA THR A 49 6.59 9.75 -28.00
C THR A 49 7.86 10.08 -28.80
N LEU A 50 8.35 9.12 -29.59
CA LEU A 50 9.40 9.36 -30.56
C LEU A 50 8.83 10.31 -31.62
N HIS A 51 9.25 11.57 -31.55
CA HIS A 51 9.16 12.60 -32.57
C HIS A 51 7.94 12.52 -33.51
N GLN A 52 6.86 13.20 -33.13
CA GLN A 52 5.86 13.63 -34.09
C GLN A 52 6.56 14.61 -35.06
N GLN A 53 6.90 14.13 -36.25
CA GLN A 53 7.30 14.99 -37.36
C GLN A 53 6.13 15.92 -37.67
N ASP A 54 6.39 17.23 -37.59
CA ASP A 54 5.55 18.28 -38.15
C ASP A 54 5.21 17.94 -39.61
N SER A 55 4.01 17.42 -39.82
CA SER A 55 3.33 17.49 -41.11
C SER A 55 2.09 18.33 -40.87
N GLY A 56 2.21 19.61 -41.18
CA GLY A 56 1.09 20.54 -41.10
C GLY A 56 -0.03 20.08 -42.03
N ASP A 57 -1.21 19.86 -41.47
CA ASP A 57 -2.45 19.92 -42.22
C ASP A 57 -3.52 20.63 -41.39
N ASN A 58 -4.19 21.57 -42.05
CA ASN A 58 -4.99 22.63 -41.48
C ASN A 58 -6.46 22.27 -41.74
N GLY A 59 -7.17 21.69 -40.77
CA GLY A 59 -8.50 21.17 -41.07
C GLY A 59 -9.38 20.73 -39.90
N SER A 60 -10.25 21.65 -39.48
CA SER A 60 -11.52 21.46 -38.77
C SER A 60 -11.50 21.36 -37.23
N SER A 61 -12.31 22.26 -36.67
CA SER A 61 -12.69 22.43 -35.29
C SER A 61 -13.64 21.32 -34.84
N ASP A 62 -13.13 20.37 -34.06
CA ASP A 62 -13.90 19.63 -33.05
C ASP A 62 -13.10 19.72 -31.74
N THR A 63 -13.21 20.88 -31.08
CA THR A 63 -12.67 21.10 -29.75
C THR A 63 -13.44 20.27 -28.73
N ASN A 64 -12.70 19.53 -27.91
CA ASN A 64 -13.08 19.01 -26.59
C ASN A 64 -13.36 17.49 -26.45
N ARG A 65 -12.47 16.66 -27.00
CA ARG A 65 -12.07 15.44 -26.28
C ARG A 65 -10.58 15.55 -26.01
N ASN A 66 -10.23 15.91 -24.78
CA ASN A 66 -8.91 15.58 -24.27
C ASN A 66 -8.77 14.06 -24.47
N PRO A 67 -7.81 13.55 -25.27
CA PRO A 67 -7.64 12.11 -25.38
C PRO A 67 -7.43 11.60 -23.96
N GLU A 68 -8.35 10.78 -23.46
CA GLU A 68 -8.35 10.32 -22.06
C GLU A 68 -6.94 9.87 -21.71
N SER A 69 -6.27 10.63 -20.85
CA SER A 69 -4.95 10.28 -20.37
C SER A 69 -5.06 8.87 -19.80
N PRO A 70 -4.20 7.93 -20.18
CA PRO A 70 -4.40 6.54 -19.81
C PRO A 70 -4.40 6.44 -18.27
N GLU A 71 -5.44 5.81 -17.72
CA GLU A 71 -5.75 5.89 -16.30
C GLU A 71 -5.15 4.74 -15.48
N SER A 72 -4.81 5.04 -14.23
CA SER A 72 -4.35 4.03 -13.26
C SER A 72 -5.54 3.28 -12.66
N TRP A 73 -5.35 2.01 -12.34
CA TRP A 73 -6.35 1.13 -11.74
C TRP A 73 -5.86 0.58 -10.40
N ILE A 74 -6.78 0.48 -9.44
CA ILE A 74 -6.52 -0.03 -8.09
C ILE A 74 -7.30 -1.34 -7.89
N TYR A 75 -6.60 -2.35 -7.39
CA TYR A 75 -7.20 -3.59 -6.90
C TYR A 75 -7.03 -3.65 -5.39
N ASP A 76 -8.16 -3.61 -4.70
CA ASP A 76 -8.26 -3.73 -3.25
C ASP A 76 -9.24 -4.86 -2.96
N PHE A 77 -8.76 -5.98 -2.39
CA PHE A 77 -9.63 -7.11 -2.08
C PHE A 77 -10.49 -6.88 -0.84
N ASP A 78 -10.23 -5.83 -0.05
CA ASP A 78 -10.96 -5.50 1.16
C ASP A 78 -11.91 -4.31 0.98
N THR A 79 -12.02 -3.74 -0.22
CA THR A 79 -12.99 -2.67 -0.52
C THR A 79 -14.40 -3.20 -0.78
N ARG A 80 -15.40 -2.34 -0.58
CA ARG A 80 -16.79 -2.50 -1.04
C ARG A 80 -17.05 -1.81 -2.39
N LEU A 81 -16.08 -1.05 -2.90
CA LEU A 81 -16.13 -0.45 -4.23
C LEU A 81 -15.99 -1.52 -5.32
N PRO A 82 -16.27 -1.22 -6.61
CA PRO A 82 -15.99 -2.13 -7.71
C PRO A 82 -14.51 -2.57 -7.77
N MET A 83 -14.21 -3.73 -8.35
CA MET A 83 -12.84 -4.23 -8.46
C MET A 83 -12.54 -4.80 -9.86
N PRO A 84 -11.50 -4.29 -10.57
CA PRO A 84 -10.68 -3.13 -10.21
C PRO A 84 -11.50 -1.82 -10.23
N TYR A 85 -10.94 -0.78 -9.61
CA TYR A 85 -11.53 0.56 -9.65
C TYR A 85 -10.55 1.57 -10.22
N ARG A 86 -11.07 2.56 -10.95
CA ARG A 86 -10.27 3.68 -11.45
C ARG A 86 -9.69 4.44 -10.26
N ALA A 87 -8.41 4.80 -10.35
CA ALA A 87 -7.68 5.33 -9.20
C ALA A 87 -8.28 6.62 -8.66
N ALA A 88 -8.77 7.52 -9.51
CA ALA A 88 -9.43 8.76 -9.08
C ALA A 88 -10.65 8.49 -8.19
N GLU A 89 -11.52 7.60 -8.64
CA GLU A 89 -12.74 7.23 -7.95
C GLU A 89 -12.44 6.44 -6.67
N TYR A 90 -11.46 5.53 -6.70
CA TYR A 90 -11.02 4.84 -5.48
C TYR A 90 -10.49 5.82 -4.45
N MET A 91 -9.61 6.75 -4.85
CA MET A 91 -9.03 7.71 -3.93
C MET A 91 -10.09 8.65 -3.34
N MET A 92 -11.01 9.14 -4.16
CA MET A 92 -12.11 10.01 -3.72
C MET A 92 -13.03 9.34 -2.68
N ASN A 93 -13.31 8.04 -2.84
CA ASN A 93 -14.20 7.33 -1.94
C ASN A 93 -13.50 6.76 -0.69
N SER A 94 -12.28 6.23 -0.85
CA SER A 94 -11.53 5.58 0.24
C SER A 94 -10.75 6.58 1.10
N PHE A 95 -10.39 7.75 0.56
CA PHE A 95 -9.65 8.82 1.23
C PHE A 95 -10.33 10.19 1.03
N PRO A 96 -11.60 10.35 1.43
CA PRO A 96 -12.38 11.57 1.16
C PRO A 96 -11.77 12.83 1.78
N TYR A 97 -11.03 12.69 2.88
CA TYR A 97 -10.31 13.78 3.54
C TYR A 97 -9.23 14.42 2.66
N ALA A 98 -8.78 13.75 1.59
CA ALA A 98 -7.88 14.34 0.61
C ALA A 98 -8.54 15.47 -0.22
N PHE A 99 -9.87 15.44 -0.33
CA PHE A 99 -10.68 16.33 -1.18
C PHE A 99 -11.57 17.29 -0.38
N GLN A 100 -11.78 17.03 0.91
CA GLN A 100 -12.71 17.79 1.76
C GLN A 100 -12.02 18.83 2.68
N GLY A 101 -10.69 18.93 2.64
CA GLY A 101 -9.89 19.90 3.42
C GLY A 101 -9.16 19.29 4.62
N LYS A 102 -8.18 20.03 5.15
CA LYS A 102 -7.21 19.52 6.16
C LYS A 102 -7.81 19.27 7.55
N ASP A 103 -8.96 19.84 7.87
CA ASP A 103 -9.56 19.78 9.22
C ASP A 103 -10.62 18.68 9.39
N VAL A 104 -10.79 17.83 8.37
CA VAL A 104 -11.84 16.78 8.35
C VAL A 104 -11.44 15.54 9.14
N ILE A 105 -10.13 15.34 9.35
CA ILE A 105 -9.59 14.16 10.04
C ILE A 105 -8.44 14.55 10.96
N ASP A 106 -8.31 13.85 12.10
CA ASP A 106 -7.12 13.96 12.94
C ASP A 106 -5.88 13.54 12.13
N PRO A 107 -4.82 14.36 12.07
CA PRO A 107 -3.60 14.08 11.31
C PRO A 107 -2.96 12.71 11.60
N ARG A 108 -3.18 12.14 12.79
CA ARG A 108 -2.71 10.79 13.16
C ARG A 108 -3.30 9.68 12.30
N TYR A 109 -4.41 9.93 11.61
CA TYR A 109 -5.07 8.97 10.73
C TYR A 109 -4.77 9.16 9.24
N VAL A 110 -3.94 10.16 8.89
CA VAL A 110 -3.58 10.46 7.50
C VAL A 110 -2.57 9.46 6.97
N SER A 111 -2.89 8.88 5.81
CA SER A 111 -2.08 7.88 5.11
C SER A 111 -0.85 8.45 4.41
N LEU A 112 0.23 7.67 4.47
CA LEU A 112 1.38 7.67 3.55
C LEU A 112 1.34 6.40 2.69
N PHE A 113 1.99 6.46 1.53
CA PHE A 113 1.94 5.42 0.51
C PHE A 113 3.36 5.01 0.13
N ARG A 114 3.75 3.77 0.42
CA ARG A 114 4.98 3.20 -0.11
C ARG A 114 4.67 2.46 -1.39
N VAL A 115 5.20 2.96 -2.50
CA VAL A 115 5.02 2.42 -3.85
C VAL A 115 6.22 1.53 -4.20
N VAL A 116 5.99 0.23 -4.31
CA VAL A 116 7.02 -0.77 -4.63
C VAL A 116 6.74 -1.38 -5.99
N SER A 117 7.75 -1.43 -6.87
CA SER A 117 7.62 -2.12 -8.15
C SER A 117 7.25 -3.59 -7.91
N ILE A 118 6.46 -4.20 -8.79
CA ILE A 118 6.07 -5.61 -8.61
C ILE A 118 7.29 -6.54 -8.57
N GLN A 119 8.34 -6.22 -9.33
CA GLN A 119 9.58 -7.01 -9.34
C GLN A 119 10.30 -6.92 -7.98
N ASP A 120 10.43 -5.72 -7.41
CA ASP A 120 11.06 -5.56 -6.10
C ASP A 120 10.25 -6.25 -5.00
N TYR A 121 8.92 -6.16 -5.05
CA TYR A 121 8.05 -6.86 -4.12
C TYR A 121 8.23 -8.39 -4.21
N LEU A 122 8.16 -8.96 -5.42
CA LEU A 122 8.29 -10.41 -5.61
C LEU A 122 9.69 -10.94 -5.24
N ASP A 123 10.74 -10.16 -5.50
CA ASP A 123 12.12 -10.58 -5.22
C ASP A 123 12.51 -10.44 -3.76
N HIS A 124 12.03 -9.38 -3.09
CA HIS A 124 12.57 -8.94 -1.81
C HIS A 124 11.61 -9.06 -0.64
N PHE A 125 10.32 -9.27 -0.85
CA PHE A 125 9.36 -9.42 0.24
C PHE A 125 9.56 -10.76 0.99
N ALA A 126 9.59 -10.69 2.32
CA ALA A 126 9.56 -11.85 3.19
C ALA A 126 8.67 -11.61 4.42
N SER A 127 7.81 -12.57 4.73
CA SER A 127 6.98 -12.55 5.94
C SER A 127 6.78 -13.96 6.46
N ASP A 128 7.31 -14.20 7.67
CA ASP A 128 7.12 -15.43 8.45
C ASP A 128 5.78 -15.46 9.20
N ARG A 129 4.98 -14.39 9.09
CA ARG A 129 3.67 -14.18 9.75
C ARG A 129 3.74 -14.09 11.27
N SER A 130 4.93 -13.95 11.86
CA SER A 130 5.11 -13.85 13.32
C SER A 130 4.37 -12.66 13.94
N HIS A 131 4.19 -11.56 13.19
CA HIS A 131 3.42 -10.38 13.63
C HIS A 131 1.93 -10.67 13.88
N MET A 132 1.38 -11.74 13.31
CA MET A 132 -0.01 -12.15 13.52
C MET A 132 -0.18 -13.05 14.76
N ILE A 133 0.91 -13.42 15.44
CA ILE A 133 0.86 -14.32 16.61
C ILE A 133 0.40 -13.54 17.84
N VAL A 134 -0.73 -13.96 18.43
CA VAL A 134 -1.25 -13.42 19.68
C VAL A 134 -0.52 -14.10 20.83
N ARG A 135 0.27 -13.33 21.58
CA ARG A 135 0.83 -13.79 22.85
C ARG A 135 -0.27 -13.70 23.91
N GLN A 136 -0.65 -14.84 24.50
CA GLN A 136 -1.52 -14.81 25.68
C GLN A 136 -0.82 -13.99 26.77
N THR A 137 -1.55 -13.03 27.34
CA THR A 137 -1.09 -12.34 28.54
C THR A 137 -1.42 -13.19 29.77
N ASP A 138 -0.67 -13.02 30.86
CA ASP A 138 -0.94 -13.70 32.14
C ASP A 138 -2.38 -13.51 32.66
N ALA A 139 -3.07 -12.46 32.21
CA ALA A 139 -4.46 -12.17 32.54
C ALA A 139 -5.45 -13.08 31.79
N GLN A 140 -5.20 -13.39 30.51
CA GLN A 140 -6.06 -14.27 29.70
C GLN A 140 -5.96 -15.74 30.12
N LEU A 141 -4.79 -16.17 30.60
CA LEU A 141 -4.58 -17.50 31.17
C LEU A 141 -5.40 -17.75 32.46
N ARG A 142 -5.81 -16.68 33.17
CA ARG A 142 -6.58 -16.75 34.42
C ARG A 142 -8.09 -16.80 34.19
N GLU A 143 -8.60 -16.15 33.14
CA GLU A 143 -10.04 -16.17 32.80
C GLU A 143 -10.47 -17.47 32.10
N GLU A 144 -9.59 -18.11 31.33
CA GLU A 144 -9.88 -19.37 30.63
C GLU A 144 -9.96 -20.60 31.58
N HIS A 145 -9.65 -20.45 32.87
CA HIS A 145 -9.77 -21.55 33.85
C HIS A 145 -11.21 -21.82 34.33
N GLU A 146 -12.19 -20.99 33.97
CA GLU A 146 -13.59 -21.13 34.45
C GLU A 146 -14.60 -21.56 33.35
N GLY A 147 -14.18 -21.71 32.08
CA GLY A 147 -15.04 -22.16 30.98
C GLY A 147 -14.42 -23.31 30.19
N GLU A 148 -15.22 -24.34 29.91
CA GLU A 148 -14.91 -25.58 29.19
C GLU A 148 -13.59 -25.60 28.39
N VAL A 149 -12.65 -26.41 28.88
CA VAL A 149 -11.34 -26.67 28.28
C VAL A 149 -11.53 -27.40 26.95
N ALA A 150 -11.50 -26.67 25.84
CA ALA A 150 -11.02 -27.27 24.60
C ALA A 150 -9.52 -27.55 24.79
N ASP A 151 -9.07 -28.78 24.58
CA ASP A 151 -7.68 -29.22 24.66
C ASP A 151 -6.74 -28.35 23.79
N VAL A 152 -6.29 -27.22 24.32
CA VAL A 152 -5.21 -26.43 23.71
C VAL A 152 -3.93 -26.89 24.37
N LEU A 153 -3.13 -27.66 23.63
CA LEU A 153 -1.85 -28.15 24.11
C LEU A 153 -0.94 -26.97 24.52
N PRO A 154 -0.22 -27.05 25.64
CA PRO A 154 0.78 -26.06 26.00
C PRO A 154 1.77 -25.87 24.84
N GLY A 155 1.87 -24.64 24.32
CA GLY A 155 2.73 -24.30 23.18
C GLY A 155 2.02 -24.17 21.83
N THR A 156 0.70 -24.30 21.75
CA THR A 156 -0.05 -23.99 20.52
C THR A 156 0.04 -22.50 20.18
N ILE A 157 0.61 -22.17 19.02
CA ILE A 157 0.66 -20.81 18.46
C ILE A 157 -0.76 -20.37 18.08
N ARG A 158 -1.24 -19.28 18.67
CA ARG A 158 -2.52 -18.66 18.30
C ARG A 158 -2.28 -17.46 17.38
N TYR A 159 -2.96 -17.44 16.24
CA TYR A 159 -2.96 -16.29 15.32
C TYR A 159 -4.18 -15.39 15.56
N SER A 160 -4.03 -14.08 15.33
CA SER A 160 -5.13 -13.10 15.42
C SER A 160 -6.19 -13.31 14.34
N SER A 161 -5.76 -13.85 13.19
CA SER A 161 -6.61 -14.32 12.10
C SER A 161 -6.03 -15.63 11.51
N PRO A 162 -6.86 -16.53 10.96
CA PRO A 162 -6.35 -17.75 10.33
C PRO A 162 -5.31 -17.43 9.24
N PRO A 163 -4.08 -17.98 9.30
CA PRO A 163 -3.09 -17.71 8.28
C PRO A 163 -3.47 -18.40 6.95
N PRO A 164 -3.02 -17.88 5.80
CA PRO A 164 -3.21 -18.57 4.53
C PRO A 164 -2.61 -19.98 4.52
N LEU A 165 -3.24 -20.90 3.79
CA LEU A 165 -2.83 -22.32 3.74
C LEU A 165 -1.49 -22.57 3.05
N TYR A 166 -1.04 -21.65 2.19
CA TYR A 166 0.27 -21.74 1.55
C TYR A 166 1.40 -21.35 2.52
N PRO A 167 2.66 -21.79 2.30
CA PRO A 167 3.78 -21.44 3.16
C PRO A 167 4.05 -19.93 3.27
N PRO A 168 4.76 -19.47 4.31
CA PRO A 168 5.27 -18.10 4.39
C PRO A 168 5.95 -17.64 3.10
N LEU A 169 5.73 -16.37 2.73
CA LEU A 169 6.28 -15.80 1.51
C LEU A 169 7.72 -15.35 1.77
N CYS A 170 8.62 -15.69 0.84
CA CYS A 170 10.01 -15.26 0.86
C CYS A 170 10.53 -15.24 -0.59
N GLY A 171 10.69 -14.03 -1.12
CA GLY A 171 11.20 -13.76 -2.46
C GLY A 171 12.61 -14.32 -2.68
N ALA A 172 12.97 -14.55 -3.95
CA ALA A 172 14.23 -15.22 -4.29
C ALA A 172 15.46 -14.46 -3.74
N LYS A 173 15.52 -13.15 -3.93
CA LYS A 173 16.63 -12.32 -3.45
C LYS A 173 16.60 -12.13 -1.93
N ALA A 174 15.41 -12.09 -1.30
CA ALA A 174 15.31 -12.10 0.16
C ALA A 174 15.94 -13.38 0.75
N ARG A 175 15.62 -14.54 0.14
CA ARG A 175 16.17 -15.84 0.55
C ARG A 175 17.68 -15.92 0.37
N GLU A 176 18.20 -15.45 -0.76
CA GLU A 176 19.65 -15.40 -1.02
C GLU A 176 20.39 -14.55 0.02
N LYS A 177 19.75 -13.48 0.51
CA LYS A 177 20.27 -12.63 1.59
C LYS A 177 20.04 -13.20 3.00
N GLY A 178 19.38 -14.34 3.15
CA GLY A 178 19.02 -14.92 4.45
C GLY A 178 17.90 -14.15 5.19
N VAL A 179 17.12 -13.33 4.49
CA VAL A 179 16.02 -12.54 5.06
C VAL A 179 14.74 -13.38 5.12
N GLY A 180 14.38 -13.84 6.32
CA GLY A 180 13.17 -14.64 6.58
C GLY A 180 11.91 -13.82 6.88
N HIS A 181 12.07 -12.57 7.32
CA HIS A 181 11.00 -11.60 7.52
C HIS A 181 11.54 -10.19 7.30
N ASN A 182 10.77 -9.31 6.67
CA ASN A 182 11.08 -7.88 6.55
C ASN A 182 9.84 -6.99 6.33
N LEU A 183 8.62 -7.55 6.40
CA LEU A 183 7.37 -6.83 6.18
C LEU A 183 7.30 -5.49 6.94
N MET A 184 7.48 -5.51 8.26
CA MET A 184 7.23 -4.33 9.08
C MET A 184 8.31 -3.25 8.90
N GLU A 185 9.58 -3.64 8.82
CA GLU A 185 10.72 -2.72 8.75
C GLU A 185 10.99 -2.16 7.35
N SER A 186 10.76 -2.95 6.30
CA SER A 186 11.15 -2.59 4.93
C SER A 186 9.97 -2.18 4.04
N PHE A 187 8.75 -2.64 4.34
CA PHE A 187 7.55 -2.38 3.51
C PHE A 187 6.47 -1.57 4.22
N VAL A 188 6.17 -1.84 5.50
CA VAL A 188 5.17 -1.06 6.25
C VAL A 188 5.73 0.24 6.80
N SER A 189 6.99 0.24 7.26
CA SER A 189 7.66 1.44 7.73
C SER A 189 7.60 2.55 6.67
N MET A 190 7.19 3.76 7.06
CA MET A 190 7.14 4.92 6.18
C MET A 190 8.32 5.89 6.39
N ARG A 191 9.40 5.42 7.06
CA ARG A 191 10.61 6.22 7.25
C ARG A 191 11.42 6.23 5.94
N VAL A 192 11.87 7.41 5.52
CA VAL A 192 12.77 7.59 4.37
C VAL A 192 14.21 7.62 4.90
N ALA A 193 15.13 6.90 4.26
CA ALA A 193 16.51 6.73 4.72
C ALA A 193 17.38 8.02 4.72
N HIS A 194 16.80 9.19 4.46
CA HIS A 194 17.51 10.47 4.47
C HIS A 194 16.71 11.59 5.15
N ALA A 195 16.80 11.61 6.48
CA ALA A 195 17.00 12.84 7.24
C ALA A 195 17.96 12.49 8.37
N GLN A 196 19.24 12.81 8.18
CA GLN A 196 20.19 12.80 9.30
C GLN A 196 19.69 13.83 10.30
N ASP A 197 19.10 13.39 11.41
CA ASP A 197 18.98 14.26 12.58
C ASP A 197 20.41 14.46 13.12
N PRO A 198 20.96 15.69 13.11
CA PRO A 198 22.31 15.94 13.63
C PRO A 198 22.45 15.64 15.13
N LEU A 199 21.34 15.44 15.85
CA LEU A 199 21.33 15.31 17.31
C LEU A 199 21.30 13.87 17.83
N GLU A 200 20.99 12.86 17.00
CA GLU A 200 21.01 11.46 17.42
C GLU A 200 22.17 10.70 16.75
N GLY A 201 23.28 10.59 17.48
CA GLY A 201 24.48 9.83 17.09
C GLY A 201 24.30 8.31 17.00
N ARG A 202 23.08 7.81 16.78
CA ARG A 202 22.78 6.39 16.61
C ARG A 202 22.64 6.09 15.12
N LYS A 203 23.70 5.56 14.51
CA LYS A 203 23.60 4.85 13.23
C LYS A 203 22.78 3.58 13.48
N ASP A 204 21.46 3.68 13.38
CA ASP A 204 20.67 2.47 13.19
C ASP A 204 21.19 1.78 11.91
N PRO A 205 21.37 0.46 11.92
CA PRO A 205 21.83 -0.25 10.74
C PRO A 205 20.92 0.09 9.57
N ALA A 206 21.49 0.36 8.40
CA ALA A 206 20.72 0.65 7.20
C ALA A 206 19.80 -0.55 6.92
N VAL A 207 18.51 -0.38 7.20
CA VAL A 207 17.49 -1.35 6.83
C VAL A 207 17.25 -1.17 5.33
N ASP A 208 17.39 -2.25 4.55
CA ASP A 208 17.01 -2.26 3.14
C ASP A 208 15.55 -1.78 3.04
N SER A 209 15.33 -0.64 2.38
CA SER A 209 13.99 -0.08 2.10
C SER A 209 13.69 -0.24 0.63
N TYR A 210 12.50 -0.72 0.30
CA TYR A 210 12.06 -0.94 -1.08
C TYR A 210 11.01 0.08 -1.50
N GLY A 211 11.08 0.54 -2.75
CA GLY A 211 10.14 1.52 -3.28
C GLY A 211 10.28 2.93 -2.69
N GLU A 212 9.37 3.81 -3.10
CA GLU A 212 9.33 5.22 -2.70
C GLU A 212 8.16 5.48 -1.74
N VAL A 213 8.38 6.31 -0.72
CA VAL A 213 7.31 6.76 0.19
C VAL A 213 6.80 8.11 -0.31
N MET A 214 5.48 8.20 -0.48
CA MET A 214 4.76 9.38 -0.94
C MET A 214 3.76 9.83 0.12
N ASP A 215 3.63 11.13 0.29
CA ASP A 215 2.47 11.67 0.99
C ASP A 215 1.21 11.54 0.13
N LEU A 216 0.05 11.80 0.74
CA LEU A 216 -1.24 11.65 0.07
C LEU A 216 -1.33 12.45 -1.23
N TYR A 217 -0.86 13.69 -1.26
CA TYR A 217 -1.00 14.56 -2.45
C TYR A 217 -0.04 14.16 -3.56
N THR A 218 1.19 13.78 -3.20
CA THR A 218 2.17 13.23 -4.14
C THR A 218 1.66 11.94 -4.75
N PHE A 219 1.07 11.05 -3.93
CA PHE A 219 0.48 9.81 -4.42
C PHE A 219 -0.71 10.06 -5.36
N LEU A 220 -1.58 11.04 -5.06
CA LEU A 220 -2.68 11.44 -5.95
C LEU A 220 -2.18 11.88 -7.33
N GLY A 221 -1.19 12.77 -7.37
CA GLY A 221 -0.56 13.16 -8.65
C GLY A 221 0.08 11.96 -9.36
N TRP A 222 0.72 11.07 -8.60
CA TRP A 222 1.36 9.87 -9.14
C TRP A 222 0.35 8.88 -9.77
N VAL A 223 -0.84 8.69 -9.19
CA VAL A 223 -1.89 7.86 -9.80
C VAL A 223 -2.70 8.59 -10.89
N GLY A 224 -2.39 9.85 -11.18
CA GLY A 224 -3.04 10.64 -12.24
C GLY A 224 -4.33 11.33 -11.78
N VAL A 225 -4.47 11.61 -10.48
CA VAL A 225 -5.60 12.32 -9.91
C VAL A 225 -5.24 13.80 -9.79
N ASP A 226 -5.98 14.64 -10.51
CA ASP A 226 -5.82 16.09 -10.42
C ASP A 226 -6.35 16.60 -9.07
N THR A 227 -5.51 17.37 -8.38
CA THR A 227 -5.82 17.97 -7.08
C THR A 227 -6.16 19.46 -7.19
N GLU A 228 -6.17 20.01 -8.41
CA GLU A 228 -6.53 21.41 -8.71
C GLU A 228 -8.04 21.68 -8.76
N LEU A 229 -8.88 20.64 -8.62
CA LEU A 229 -10.33 20.80 -8.37
C LEU A 229 -10.60 21.24 -6.92
N ARG A 230 -10.02 22.38 -6.54
CA ARG A 230 -10.36 23.11 -5.31
C ARG A 230 -11.34 24.21 -5.69
N ASN A 231 -12.59 24.08 -5.22
CA ASN A 231 -13.47 25.24 -5.04
C ASN A 231 -13.04 26.03 -3.81
#